data_AF-A0A960CZP7-F1
#
_entry.id   AF-A0A960CZP7-F1
#
_cell.length_a   1.000
_cell.length_b   1.000
_cell.length_c   1.000
_cell.angle_alpha   90.00
_cell.angle_beta   90.00
_cell.angle_gamma   90.00
#
_symmetry.space_group_name_H-M   'P 1'
#
loop_
_entity.id
_entity.type
_entity.pdbx_description
1 polymer ?
#
loop_
_entity_poly.entity_id
_entity_poly.type
_entity_poly.pdbx_seq_one_letter_code
_entity_poly.pdbx_strand_id
1 'polypeptide(L)'
;MTPAPRPIAIIGPTGTGKSQLALAVADRLSGEVGVEVVNADAMQQYRGMDLGTAKLPPGERHGIPHHQLDVLDVAETATVARYQRAAVADVEAI
;
A
#
# COMPACT_ATOMS: atom_id res chain seq x y z
N MET A 1 2.49 28.07 -0.76
CA MET A 1 2.25 26.87 0.05
C MET A 1 1.73 25.81 -0.89
N THR A 2 2.45 24.71 -1.08
CA THR A 2 1.94 23.57 -1.86
C THR A 2 0.74 23.00 -1.12
N PRO A 3 -0.39 22.74 -1.78
CA PRO A 3 -1.54 22.11 -1.13
C PRO A 3 -1.12 20.76 -0.54
N ALA A 4 -1.63 20.44 0.64
CA ALA A 4 -1.34 19.16 1.28
C ALA A 4 -1.82 18.00 0.40
N PRO A 5 -1.05 16.89 0.32
CA PRO A 5 -1.46 15.72 -0.45
C PRO A 5 -2.82 15.19 0.05
N ARG A 6 -3.68 14.76 -0.90
CA ARG A 6 -5.01 14.23 -0.60
C ARG A 6 -5.11 12.78 -1.08
N PRO A 7 -4.69 11.81 -0.25
CA PRO A 7 -4.73 10.41 -0.63
C PRO A 7 -6.16 9.89 -0.77
N ILE A 8 -6.36 8.90 -1.65
CA ILE A 8 -7.59 8.12 -1.75
C ILE A 8 -7.46 6.93 -0.80
N ALA A 9 -8.31 6.86 0.22
CA ALA A 9 -8.33 5.74 1.15
C ALA A 9 -9.33 4.67 0.70
N ILE A 10 -8.85 3.45 0.45
CA ILE A 10 -9.68 2.28 0.11
C ILE A 10 -9.69 1.32 1.30
N ILE A 11 -10.79 1.34 2.06
CA ILE A 11 -10.93 0.63 3.34
C ILE A 11 -12.10 -0.37 3.26
N GLY A 12 -11.99 -1.49 3.97
CA GLY A 12 -13.00 -2.53 4.01
C GLY A 12 -12.49 -3.86 4.62
N PRO A 13 -13.39 -4.82 4.89
CA PRO A 13 -13.02 -6.11 5.47
C PRO A 13 -12.01 -6.91 4.63
N THR A 14 -11.31 -7.86 5.24
CA THR A 14 -10.41 -8.76 4.50
C THR A 14 -11.19 -9.58 3.48
N GLY A 15 -10.62 -9.76 2.29
CA GLY A 15 -11.26 -10.54 1.21
C GLY A 15 -12.31 -9.80 0.39
N THR A 16 -12.58 -8.51 0.63
CA THR A 16 -13.60 -7.75 -0.13
C THR A 16 -13.07 -7.08 -1.42
N GLY A 17 -11.94 -7.54 -1.96
CA GLY A 17 -11.41 -7.05 -3.24
C GLY A 17 -10.74 -5.67 -3.21
N LYS A 18 -10.33 -5.15 -2.03
CA LYS A 18 -9.70 -3.82 -1.90
C LYS A 18 -8.50 -3.61 -2.82
N SER A 19 -7.61 -4.59 -2.90
CA SER A 19 -6.41 -4.48 -3.71
C SER A 19 -6.74 -4.44 -5.21
N GLN A 20 -7.74 -5.21 -5.65
CA GLN A 20 -8.24 -5.13 -7.04
C GLN A 20 -8.86 -3.76 -7.33
N LEU A 21 -9.62 -3.20 -6.39
CA LEU A 21 -10.17 -1.84 -6.54
C LEU A 21 -9.05 -0.78 -6.59
N ALA A 22 -8.01 -0.91 -5.77
CA ALA A 22 -6.87 0.00 -5.77
C ALA A 22 -6.14 -0.01 -7.12
N LEU A 23 -5.88 -1.19 -7.68
CA LEU A 23 -5.28 -1.32 -9.01
C LEU A 23 -6.18 -0.73 -10.10
N ALA A 24 -7.49 -1.01 -10.08
CA ALA A 24 -8.43 -0.46 -11.06
C ALA A 24 -8.52 1.08 -11.00
N VAL A 25 -8.44 1.67 -9.80
CA VAL A 25 -8.37 3.13 -9.63
C VAL A 25 -7.05 3.66 -10.18
N ALA A 26 -5.94 3.00 -9.86
CA ALA A 26 -4.62 3.40 -10.34
C ALA A 26 -4.49 3.30 -11.86
N ASP A 27 -4.97 2.23 -12.49
CA ASP A 27 -4.98 2.05 -13.94
C ASP A 27 -5.78 3.14 -14.66
N ARG A 28 -6.88 3.59 -14.04
CA ARG A 28 -7.71 4.66 -14.60
C ARG A 28 -7.05 6.04 -14.49
N LEU A 29 -6.20 6.25 -13.49
CA LEU A 29 -5.52 7.52 -13.23
C LEU A 29 -4.12 7.59 -13.85
N SER A 30 -3.47 6.46 -14.10
CA SER A 30 -2.08 6.36 -14.59
C SER A 30 -1.86 6.97 -15.98
N GLY A 31 -2.93 7.15 -16.76
CA GLY A 31 -2.90 7.87 -18.03
C GLY A 31 -2.79 9.40 -17.90
N GLU A 32 -3.03 9.95 -16.70
CA GLU A 32 -3.06 11.40 -16.44
C GLU A 32 -2.00 11.82 -15.42
N VAL A 33 -1.78 11.00 -14.39
CA VAL A 33 -0.88 11.28 -13.26
C VAL A 33 -0.13 10.02 -12.81
N GLY A 34 1.03 10.21 -12.18
CA GLY A 34 1.70 9.11 -11.47
C GLY A 34 0.84 8.61 -10.31
N VAL A 35 0.76 7.29 -10.15
CA VAL A 35 0.01 6.67 -9.04
C VAL A 35 0.88 5.64 -8.36
N GLU A 36 0.88 5.68 -7.03
CA GLU A 36 1.58 4.74 -6.16
C GLU A 36 0.63 4.27 -5.06
N VAL A 37 0.87 3.09 -4.50
CA VAL A 37 0.05 2.48 -3.45
C VAL A 37 0.79 2.49 -2.13
N VAL A 38 0.17 2.97 -1.06
CA VAL A 38 0.67 2.81 0.32
C VAL A 38 -0.19 1.76 1.03
N ASN A 39 0.40 0.59 1.33
CA ASN A 39 -0.31 -0.50 1.99
C ASN A 39 -0.65 -0.15 3.45
N ALA A 40 -1.92 -0.32 3.83
CA ALA A 40 -2.42 -0.08 5.19
C ALA A 40 -2.74 -1.35 5.98
N ASP A 41 -2.46 -2.54 5.43
CA ASP A 41 -2.64 -3.81 6.14
C ASP A 41 -1.39 -4.14 6.99
N ALA A 42 -1.60 -4.32 8.29
CA ALA A 42 -0.53 -4.57 9.25
C ALA A 42 0.22 -5.90 9.00
N MET A 43 -0.48 -6.92 8.52
CA MET A 43 0.11 -8.24 8.30
C MET A 43 0.90 -8.30 6.99
N GLN A 44 0.50 -7.50 5.99
CA GLN A 44 1.19 -7.45 4.71
C GLN A 44 2.56 -6.73 4.77
N GLN A 45 2.87 -6.04 5.87
CA GLN A 45 4.20 -5.44 6.09
C GLN A 45 5.33 -6.48 6.19
N TYR A 46 5.03 -7.74 6.54
CA TYR A 46 6.04 -8.76 6.81
C TYR A 46 6.44 -9.56 5.58
N ARG A 47 7.74 -9.62 5.27
CA ARG A 47 8.31 -10.41 4.17
C ARG A 47 7.99 -11.90 4.27
N GLY A 48 7.72 -12.53 3.13
CA GLY A 48 7.51 -13.98 3.02
C GLY A 48 6.16 -14.49 3.56
N MET A 49 5.34 -13.62 4.17
CA MET A 49 4.00 -13.97 4.66
C MET A 49 2.92 -13.83 3.58
N ASP A 50 3.15 -14.31 2.36
CA ASP A 50 2.36 -13.87 1.20
C ASP A 50 0.97 -14.51 1.11
N LEU A 51 0.91 -15.85 1.20
CA LEU A 51 -0.34 -16.61 1.06
C LEU A 51 -1.34 -16.30 2.18
N GLY A 52 -0.89 -16.36 3.43
CA GLY A 52 -1.75 -16.20 4.61
C GLY A 52 -2.27 -14.77 4.81
N THR A 53 -1.64 -13.78 4.17
CA THR A 53 -2.04 -12.36 4.27
C THR A 53 -2.67 -11.84 2.98
N ALA A 54 -2.89 -12.72 1.99
CA ALA A 54 -3.47 -12.38 0.70
C ALA A 54 -2.77 -11.19 0.01
N LYS A 55 -1.43 -11.18 0.00
CA LYS A 55 -0.67 -10.16 -0.74
C LYS A 55 -0.84 -10.36 -2.24
N LEU A 56 -0.92 -9.24 -2.95
CA LEU A 56 -0.77 -9.23 -4.40
C LEU A 56 0.66 -9.67 -4.77
N PRO A 57 0.82 -10.74 -5.57
CA PRO A 57 2.10 -11.10 -6.15
C PRO A 57 2.65 -9.95 -7.00
N PRO A 58 3.98 -9.75 -7.09
CA PRO A 58 4.57 -8.67 -7.88
C PRO A 58 4.05 -8.57 -9.33
N GLY A 59 3.81 -9.72 -9.99
CA GLY A 59 3.29 -9.76 -11.36
C GLY A 59 1.85 -9.25 -11.51
N GLU A 60 1.08 -9.19 -10.42
CA GLU A 60 -0.30 -8.69 -10.40
C GLU A 60 -0.38 -7.22 -9.95
N ARG A 61 0.75 -6.57 -9.65
CA ARG A 61 0.78 -5.17 -9.19
C ARG A 61 0.76 -4.14 -10.33
N HIS A 62 0.65 -4.60 -11.59
CA HIS A 62 0.60 -3.77 -12.80
C HIS A 62 1.78 -2.78 -12.95
N GLY A 63 2.93 -3.07 -12.34
CA GLY A 63 4.08 -2.17 -12.32
C GLY A 63 3.94 -0.94 -11.42
N ILE A 64 2.83 -0.82 -10.68
CA ILE A 64 2.58 0.28 -9.75
C ILE A 64 3.48 0.11 -8.52
N PRO A 65 4.24 1.14 -8.10
CA PRO A 65 5.01 1.10 -6.86
C PRO A 65 4.11 0.85 -5.65
N HIS A 66 4.53 -0.06 -4.77
CA HIS A 66 3.84 -0.37 -3.52
C HIS A 66 4.77 -0.10 -2.33
N HIS A 67 4.33 0.78 -1.44
CA HIS A 67 5.00 1.13 -0.18
C HIS A 67 4.37 0.41 1.01
N GLN A 68 5.09 0.35 2.12
CA GLN A 68 4.65 -0.33 3.35
C GLN A 68 4.22 -1.80 3.15
N LEU A 69 4.73 -2.45 2.10
CA LEU A 69 4.51 -3.84 1.75
C LEU A 69 5.87 -4.54 1.79
N ASP A 70 5.99 -5.67 2.47
CA ASP A 70 7.27 -6.37 2.61
C ASP A 70 8.41 -5.49 3.17
N VAL A 71 8.09 -4.63 4.15
CA VAL A 71 9.02 -3.68 4.79
C VAL A 71 9.64 -4.20 6.09
N LEU A 72 9.06 -5.23 6.70
CA LEU A 72 9.51 -5.86 7.94
C LEU A 72 9.93 -7.31 7.73
N ASP A 73 10.92 -7.77 8.48
CA ASP A 73 11.18 -9.19 8.66
C ASP A 73 10.21 -9.77 9.70
N VAL A 74 9.89 -11.07 9.59
CA VAL A 74 8.87 -11.73 10.43
C VAL A 74 9.15 -11.69 11.93
N ALA A 75 10.40 -11.43 12.33
CA ALA A 75 10.82 -11.32 13.73
C ALA A 75 10.79 -9.88 14.26
N GLU A 76 10.57 -8.88 13.41
CA GLU A 76 10.48 -7.48 13.82
C GLU A 76 9.11 -7.17 14.45
N THR A 77 9.09 -6.30 15.46
CA THR A 77 7.83 -5.82 16.03
C THR A 77 7.25 -4.68 15.19
N ALA A 78 6.06 -4.89 14.63
CA ALA A 78 5.25 -3.82 14.05
C ALA A 78 4.62 -2.93 15.14
N THR A 79 4.61 -1.62 14.94
CA THR A 79 3.88 -0.66 15.78
C THR A 79 3.14 0.35 14.94
N VAL A 80 1.97 0.80 15.40
CA VAL A 80 1.19 1.85 14.72
C VAL A 80 2.02 3.12 14.58
N ALA A 81 2.85 3.47 15.57
CA ALA A 81 3.70 4.65 15.52
C ALA A 81 4.79 4.57 14.44
N ARG A 82 5.41 3.39 14.24
CA ARG A 82 6.37 3.18 13.14
C ARG A 82 5.68 3.27 11.79
N TYR A 83 4.54 2.59 11.64
CA TYR A 83 3.76 2.62 10.41
C TYR A 83 3.30 4.04 10.07
N GLN A 84 2.73 4.79 11.02
CA GLN A 84 2.25 6.15 10.80
C GLN A 84 3.37 7.07 10.29
N ARG A 85 4.56 7.02 10.90
CA ARG A 85 5.70 7.84 10.45
C ARG A 85 6.13 7.49 9.03
N ALA A 86 6.22 6.21 8.70
CA ALA A 86 6.65 5.75 7.39
C ALA A 86 5.61 6.05 6.30
N ALA A 87 4.33 5.72 6.54
CA ALA A 87 3.26 5.98 5.60
C ALA A 87 3.03 7.48 5.33
N VAL A 88 3.18 8.34 6.35
CA VAL A 88 3.12 9.80 6.16
C VAL A 88 4.29 10.27 5.29
N ALA A 89 5.50 9.77 5.53
CA ALA A 89 6.66 10.13 4.72
C ALA A 89 6.49 9.67 3.25
N ASP A 90 5.93 8.47 3.02
CA ASP A 90 5.64 7.99 1.67
C ASP A 90 4.59 8.88 0.97
N VAL A 91 3.50 9.23 1.66
CA VAL A 91 2.44 10.12 1.12
C VAL A 91 2.95 11.53 0.83
N GLU A 92 3.88 12.06 1.61
CA GLU A 92 4.47 13.39 1.38
C GLU A 92 5.52 13.40 0.24
N ALA A 93 6.06 12.23 -0.11
CA ALA A 93 7.06 12.08 -1.17
C ALA A 93 6.47 11.86 -2.58
N ILE A 94 5.19 11.46 -2.66
CA ILE A 94 4.43 11.23 -3.90
C ILE A 94 3.73 12.52 -4.33
#